data_AF-A0A972U5Y5-F1
#
_entry.id   AF-A0A972U5Y5-F1
#
_cell.length_a   1.000
_cell.length_b   1.000
_cell.length_c   1.000
_cell.angle_alpha   90.00
_cell.angle_beta   90.00
_cell.angle_gamma   90.00
#
_symmetry.space_group_name_H-M   'P 1'
#
loop_
_entity.id
_entity.type
_entity.pdbx_description
1 polymer ?
#
loop_
_entity_poly.entity_id
_entity_poly.type
_entity_poly.pdbx_seq_one_letter_code
_entity_poly.pdbx_strand_id
1 'polypeptide(L)'
;MLKLQKDNPGMTIAPILNVVGDRLTLNLKGNPALRDISALKGLPISTLSLALSGVSDIAALEGMPLTQLDLRGCPSIADLSPLKGARLTALVVDSSQVKDISVLEGMPLRSLELRCAQVSNIRALAGMPLTKLVLACPRVSDLSPLKGLPLTSLAVPGCAIRRLDELRGLPLSMLDLTNTHVRDLAPLAGMPLASLSIEGTDVRDLSPLKGMPLQTLRVGGTGIKDFTPVADVPNVVTALP
;
A
#
# COMPACT_ATOMS: atom_id res chain seq x y z
N MET A 1 -15.65 -23.24 -12.38
CA MET A 1 -14.23 -23.57 -12.67
C MET A 1 -14.02 -24.02 -14.11
N LEU A 2 -14.75 -25.03 -14.61
CA LEU A 2 -14.70 -25.44 -16.03
C LEU A 2 -14.88 -24.27 -17.01
N LYS A 3 -15.85 -23.39 -16.74
CA LYS A 3 -16.06 -22.18 -17.55
C LYS A 3 -14.82 -21.24 -17.52
N LEU A 4 -14.27 -20.95 -16.34
CA LEU A 4 -13.09 -20.09 -16.21
C LEU A 4 -11.87 -20.63 -16.97
N GLN A 5 -11.61 -21.94 -16.92
CA GLN A 5 -10.53 -22.58 -17.68
C GLN A 5 -10.80 -22.55 -19.19
N LYS A 6 -12.05 -22.73 -19.61
CA LYS A 6 -12.45 -22.67 -21.01
C LYS A 6 -12.26 -21.25 -21.58
N ASP A 7 -12.61 -20.23 -20.80
CA ASP A 7 -12.50 -18.82 -21.18
C ASP A 7 -11.03 -18.34 -21.15
N ASN A 8 -10.14 -19.06 -20.46
CA ASN A 8 -8.72 -18.73 -20.32
C ASN A 8 -7.81 -19.93 -20.67
N PRO A 9 -7.69 -20.28 -21.95
CA PRO A 9 -6.79 -21.34 -22.39
C PRO A 9 -5.35 -20.99 -21.99
N GLY A 10 -4.66 -21.93 -21.33
CA GLY A 10 -3.29 -21.73 -20.85
C GLY A 10 -3.16 -21.32 -19.38
N MET A 11 -4.25 -21.28 -18.60
CA MET A 11 -4.13 -21.29 -17.14
C MET A 11 -3.38 -22.55 -16.69
N THR A 12 -2.26 -22.35 -16.00
CA THR A 12 -1.36 -23.45 -15.56
C THR A 12 -1.47 -23.75 -14.08
N ILE A 13 -2.00 -22.81 -13.28
CA ILE A 13 -2.14 -22.99 -11.83
C ILE A 13 -3.60 -23.27 -11.52
N ALA A 14 -3.84 -24.42 -10.88
CA ALA A 14 -5.17 -24.77 -10.39
C ALA A 14 -5.63 -23.73 -9.36
N PRO A 15 -6.85 -23.17 -9.52
CA PRO A 15 -7.43 -22.30 -8.52
C PRO A 15 -7.47 -22.95 -7.14
N ILE A 16 -7.04 -22.22 -6.11
CA ILE A 16 -7.24 -22.66 -4.73
C ILE A 16 -8.55 -22.06 -4.25
N LEU A 17 -9.47 -22.95 -3.90
CA LEU A 17 -10.79 -22.61 -3.36
C LEU A 17 -10.84 -22.99 -1.89
N ASN A 18 -11.24 -22.04 -1.05
CA ASN A 18 -11.55 -22.32 0.35
C ASN A 18 -12.92 -21.75 0.71
N VAL A 19 -13.70 -22.52 1.47
CA VAL A 19 -15.03 -22.12 1.95
C VAL A 19 -15.03 -22.24 3.47
N VAL A 20 -15.25 -21.11 4.14
CA VAL A 20 -15.38 -21.06 5.61
C VAL A 20 -16.70 -20.36 5.93
N GLY A 21 -17.70 -21.14 6.35
CA GLY A 21 -19.07 -20.63 6.52
C GLY A 21 -19.66 -20.17 5.18
N ASP A 22 -20.16 -18.93 5.14
CA ASP A 22 -20.68 -18.26 3.95
C ASP A 22 -19.59 -17.54 3.13
N ARG A 23 -18.34 -17.54 3.61
CA ARG A 23 -17.24 -16.83 2.99
C ARG A 23 -16.51 -17.73 2.01
N LEU A 24 -16.60 -17.37 0.73
CA LEU A 24 -15.82 -17.98 -0.34
C LEU A 24 -14.51 -17.20 -0.54
N THR A 25 -13.40 -17.92 -0.51
CA THR A 25 -12.06 -17.42 -0.83
C THR A 25 -11.57 -18.11 -2.09
N LEU A 26 -11.20 -17.31 -3.09
CA LEU A 26 -10.71 -17.79 -4.37
C LEU A 26 -9.33 -17.18 -4.64
N ASN A 27 -8.32 -18.04 -4.75
CA ASN A 27 -6.97 -17.63 -5.11
C ASN A 27 -6.63 -18.12 -6.52
N LEU A 28 -6.48 -17.17 -7.43
CA LEU A 28 -6.09 -17.36 -8.83
C LEU A 28 -4.67 -16.82 -9.11
N LYS A 29 -3.89 -16.57 -8.05
CA LYS A 29 -2.55 -15.98 -8.17
C LYS A 29 -1.65 -16.80 -9.10
N GLY A 30 -0.81 -16.10 -9.86
CA GLY A 30 0.25 -16.71 -10.68
C GLY A 30 -0.27 -17.34 -11.97
N ASN A 31 -1.46 -16.94 -12.42
CA ASN A 31 -2.00 -17.34 -13.72
C ASN A 31 -1.82 -16.20 -14.73
N PRO A 32 -0.65 -16.05 -15.40
CA PRO A 32 -0.42 -14.96 -16.35
C PRO A 32 -1.34 -15.03 -17.58
N ALA A 33 -1.87 -16.22 -17.91
CA ALA A 33 -2.83 -16.43 -18.98
C ALA A 33 -4.29 -16.07 -18.59
N LEU A 34 -4.57 -15.86 -17.30
CA LEU A 34 -5.91 -15.44 -16.84
C LEU A 34 -6.15 -13.99 -17.25
N ARG A 35 -7.15 -13.76 -18.10
CA ARG A 35 -7.57 -12.46 -18.63
C ARG A 35 -9.07 -12.23 -18.46
N ASP A 36 -9.89 -13.22 -18.76
CA ASP A 36 -11.35 -13.16 -18.67
C ASP A 36 -11.83 -13.76 -17.34
N ILE A 37 -12.33 -12.89 -16.46
CA ILE A 37 -12.91 -13.29 -15.18
C ILE A 37 -14.44 -13.21 -15.17
N SER A 38 -15.10 -13.08 -16.33
CA SER A 38 -16.56 -12.97 -16.45
C SER A 38 -17.29 -14.15 -15.81
N ALA A 39 -16.67 -15.34 -15.80
CA ALA A 39 -17.17 -16.52 -15.12
C ALA A 39 -17.28 -16.38 -13.58
N LEU A 40 -16.67 -15.35 -12.98
CA LEU A 40 -16.76 -15.07 -11.55
C LEU A 40 -17.97 -14.21 -11.18
N LYS A 41 -18.62 -13.57 -12.16
CA LYS A 41 -19.70 -12.61 -11.93
C LYS A 41 -20.82 -13.23 -11.08
N GLY A 42 -21.22 -12.51 -10.03
CA GLY A 42 -22.31 -12.90 -9.14
C GLY A 42 -21.98 -14.03 -8.16
N LEU A 43 -20.76 -14.58 -8.17
CA LEU A 43 -20.35 -15.54 -7.16
C LEU A 43 -20.19 -14.85 -5.79
N PRO A 44 -20.52 -15.52 -4.68
CA PRO A 44 -20.43 -14.96 -3.33
C PRO A 44 -18.97 -14.93 -2.81
N ILE A 45 -18.03 -14.47 -3.63
CA ILE A 45 -16.61 -14.40 -3.29
C ILE A 45 -16.38 -13.22 -2.35
N SER A 46 -15.83 -13.52 -1.17
CA SER A 46 -15.48 -12.53 -0.15
C SER A 46 -14.01 -12.13 -0.19
N THR A 47 -13.14 -13.04 -0.65
CA THR A 47 -11.70 -12.81 -0.78
C THR A 47 -11.23 -13.33 -2.14
N LEU A 48 -10.65 -12.44 -2.94
CA LEU A 48 -10.19 -12.76 -4.28
C LEU A 48 -8.74 -12.31 -4.46
N SER A 49 -7.89 -13.23 -4.92
CA SER A 49 -6.54 -12.89 -5.39
C SER A 49 -6.45 -13.16 -6.88
N LEU A 50 -6.21 -12.11 -7.66
CA LEU A 50 -5.88 -12.14 -9.09
C LEU A 50 -4.39 -11.83 -9.32
N ALA A 51 -3.58 -11.81 -8.26
CA ALA A 51 -2.19 -11.37 -8.35
C ALA A 51 -1.39 -12.13 -9.43
N LEU A 52 -0.52 -11.42 -10.14
CA LEU A 52 0.30 -11.95 -11.22
C LEU A 52 -0.54 -12.60 -12.34
N SER A 53 -1.64 -11.93 -12.73
CA SER A 53 -2.48 -12.32 -13.85
C SER A 53 -2.47 -11.30 -14.99
N GLY A 54 -2.97 -11.71 -16.15
CA GLY A 54 -3.16 -10.85 -17.31
C GLY A 54 -4.49 -10.08 -17.30
N VAL A 55 -5.21 -10.06 -16.18
CA VAL A 55 -6.52 -9.40 -16.06
C VAL A 55 -6.33 -7.89 -16.21
N SER A 56 -7.12 -7.30 -17.10
CA SER A 56 -7.19 -5.84 -17.33
C SER A 56 -8.58 -5.26 -17.05
N ASP A 57 -9.62 -6.08 -17.21
CA ASP A 57 -11.00 -5.73 -16.97
C ASP A 57 -11.54 -6.48 -15.75
N ILE A 58 -12.04 -5.70 -14.78
CA ILE A 58 -12.61 -6.21 -13.53
C ILE A 58 -14.11 -5.95 -13.41
N ALA A 59 -14.82 -5.65 -14.50
CA ALA A 59 -16.27 -5.43 -14.51
C ALA A 59 -17.07 -6.59 -13.90
N ALA A 60 -16.55 -7.82 -13.98
CA ALA A 60 -17.16 -8.98 -13.35
C ALA A 60 -17.27 -8.87 -11.81
N LEU A 61 -16.46 -8.00 -11.19
CA LEU A 61 -16.42 -7.79 -9.72
C LEU A 61 -17.52 -6.86 -9.19
N GLU A 62 -18.25 -6.19 -10.08
CA GLU A 62 -19.30 -5.25 -9.70
C GLU A 62 -20.38 -5.92 -8.83
N GLY A 63 -20.66 -5.29 -7.68
CA GLY A 63 -21.67 -5.76 -6.73
C GLY A 63 -21.31 -7.04 -5.96
N MET A 64 -20.12 -7.61 -6.16
CA MET A 64 -19.69 -8.79 -5.42
C MET A 64 -19.41 -8.44 -3.95
N PRO A 65 -19.64 -9.37 -3.00
CA PRO A 65 -19.47 -9.14 -1.56
C PRO A 65 -17.99 -9.19 -1.13
N LEU A 66 -17.10 -8.56 -1.90
CA LEU A 66 -15.67 -8.57 -1.66
C LEU A 66 -15.31 -7.76 -0.40
N THR A 67 -14.51 -8.40 0.44
CA THR A 67 -13.91 -7.81 1.64
C THR A 67 -12.40 -7.66 1.51
N GLN A 68 -11.77 -8.46 0.65
CA GLN A 68 -10.35 -8.43 0.35
C GLN A 68 -10.11 -8.70 -1.13
N LEU A 69 -9.26 -7.88 -1.75
CA LEU A 69 -8.90 -7.99 -3.16
C LEU A 69 -7.41 -7.75 -3.35
N ASP A 70 -6.74 -8.71 -3.99
CA ASP A 70 -5.32 -8.62 -4.36
C ASP A 70 -5.18 -8.60 -5.89
N LEU A 71 -4.76 -7.44 -6.40
CA LEU A 71 -4.49 -7.15 -7.82
C LEU A 71 -2.99 -6.92 -8.07
N ARG A 72 -2.10 -7.43 -7.20
CA ARG A 72 -0.66 -7.20 -7.33
C ARG A 72 -0.13 -7.80 -8.63
N GLY A 73 0.63 -7.03 -9.40
CA GLY A 73 1.23 -7.52 -10.64
C GLY A 73 0.19 -7.81 -11.72
N CYS A 74 -0.90 -7.03 -11.74
CA CYS A 74 -1.86 -6.96 -12.84
C CYS A 74 -1.56 -5.69 -13.65
N PRO A 75 -0.64 -5.74 -14.63
CA PRO A 75 0.01 -4.54 -15.18
C PRO A 75 -0.94 -3.61 -15.96
N SER A 76 -2.07 -4.16 -16.40
CA SER A 76 -3.00 -3.52 -17.33
C SER A 76 -4.30 -3.03 -16.70
N ILE A 77 -4.47 -3.16 -15.38
CA ILE A 77 -5.67 -2.64 -14.70
C ILE A 77 -5.58 -1.11 -14.65
N ALA A 78 -6.53 -0.43 -15.28
CA ALA A 78 -6.59 1.04 -15.29
C ALA A 78 -7.82 1.58 -14.57
N ASP A 79 -8.94 0.86 -14.67
CA ASP A 79 -10.23 1.27 -14.11
C ASP A 79 -10.57 0.46 -12.86
N LEU A 80 -10.79 1.18 -11.76
CA LEU A 80 -11.25 0.61 -10.48
C LEU A 80 -12.75 0.86 -10.25
N SER A 81 -13.45 1.52 -11.18
CA SER A 81 -14.88 1.83 -11.06
C SER A 81 -15.78 0.63 -10.75
N PRO A 82 -15.51 -0.62 -11.20
CA PRO A 82 -16.31 -1.78 -10.82
C PRO A 82 -16.27 -2.10 -9.32
N LEU A 83 -15.33 -1.53 -8.55
CA LEU A 83 -15.27 -1.67 -7.11
C LEU A 83 -16.21 -0.71 -6.37
N LYS A 84 -16.94 0.16 -7.08
CA LYS A 84 -17.85 1.13 -6.46
C LYS A 84 -18.86 0.44 -5.54
N GLY A 85 -18.94 0.91 -4.30
CA GLY A 85 -19.83 0.34 -3.29
C GLY A 85 -19.35 -0.95 -2.64
N ALA A 86 -18.20 -1.50 -3.06
CA ALA A 86 -17.59 -2.65 -2.38
C ALA A 86 -17.21 -2.27 -0.93
N ARG A 87 -17.29 -3.24 -0.02
CA ARG A 87 -16.98 -3.05 1.41
C ARG A 87 -15.60 -3.60 1.75
N LEU A 88 -14.61 -3.24 0.93
CA LEU A 88 -13.24 -3.72 1.07
C LEU A 88 -12.63 -3.25 2.41
N THR A 89 -11.98 -4.19 3.08
CA THR A 89 -11.17 -3.97 4.28
C THR A 89 -9.68 -4.05 3.99
N ALA A 90 -9.30 -4.79 2.94
CA ALA A 90 -7.94 -4.84 2.40
C ALA A 90 -7.97 -4.77 0.87
N LEU A 91 -7.11 -3.92 0.31
CA LEU A 91 -6.91 -3.80 -1.13
C LEU A 91 -5.42 -3.68 -1.44
N VAL A 92 -4.95 -4.48 -2.38
CA VAL A 92 -3.60 -4.39 -2.94
C VAL A 92 -3.73 -4.14 -4.43
N VAL A 93 -3.14 -3.04 -4.92
CA VAL A 93 -3.06 -2.72 -6.35
C VAL A 93 -1.62 -2.41 -6.69
N ASP A 94 -1.06 -3.18 -7.61
CA ASP A 94 0.21 -2.89 -8.24
C ASP A 94 -0.04 -2.85 -9.76
N SER A 95 -0.25 -1.64 -10.24
CA SER A 95 -0.58 -1.36 -11.64
C SER A 95 -0.02 -0.03 -12.07
N SER A 96 0.64 -0.05 -13.22
CA SER A 96 1.21 1.14 -13.86
C SER A 96 0.15 2.11 -14.41
N GLN A 97 -1.09 1.66 -14.62
CA GLN A 97 -2.12 2.42 -15.36
C GLN A 97 -3.16 3.08 -14.47
N VAL A 98 -3.34 2.64 -13.22
CA VAL A 98 -4.29 3.27 -12.29
C VAL A 98 -3.83 4.70 -12.00
N LYS A 99 -4.76 5.65 -12.22
CA LYS A 99 -4.57 7.09 -11.95
C LYS A 99 -5.59 7.61 -10.97
N ASP A 100 -6.85 7.22 -11.13
CA ASP A 100 -7.95 7.65 -10.27
C ASP A 100 -8.28 6.56 -9.25
N ILE A 101 -8.31 6.97 -7.98
CA ILE A 101 -8.68 6.13 -6.84
C ILE A 101 -9.91 6.69 -6.10
N SER A 102 -10.62 7.65 -6.69
CA SER A 102 -11.82 8.29 -6.12
C SER A 102 -12.90 7.27 -5.73
N VAL A 103 -12.99 6.15 -6.47
CA VAL A 103 -13.89 5.03 -6.15
C VAL A 103 -13.68 4.45 -4.75
N LEU A 104 -12.49 4.61 -4.15
CA LEU A 104 -12.18 4.11 -2.80
C LEU A 104 -12.74 4.99 -1.67
N GLU A 105 -13.23 6.19 -1.98
CA GLU A 105 -13.72 7.14 -0.99
C GLU A 105 -14.85 6.52 -0.14
N GLY A 106 -14.72 6.65 1.19
CA GLY A 106 -15.68 6.11 2.15
C GLY A 106 -15.65 4.59 2.36
N MET A 107 -14.78 3.85 1.67
CA MET A 107 -14.63 2.41 1.92
C MET A 107 -14.07 2.13 3.32
N PRO A 108 -14.46 1.02 3.97
CA PRO A 108 -13.98 0.67 5.31
C PRO A 108 -12.56 0.07 5.33
N LEU A 109 -11.68 0.50 4.41
CA LEU A 109 -10.33 -0.04 4.27
C LEU A 109 -9.52 0.16 5.55
N ARG A 110 -8.91 -0.92 6.03
CA ARG A 110 -7.94 -0.95 7.13
C ARG A 110 -6.52 -1.08 6.62
N SER A 111 -6.35 -1.78 5.49
CA SER A 111 -5.07 -1.99 4.83
C SER A 111 -5.17 -1.63 3.36
N LEU A 112 -4.31 -0.73 2.89
CA LEU A 112 -4.24 -0.35 1.49
C LEU A 112 -2.78 -0.35 1.02
N GLU A 113 -2.52 -1.04 -0.08
CA GLU A 113 -1.24 -0.99 -0.79
C GLU A 113 -1.50 -0.53 -2.22
N LEU A 114 -0.93 0.61 -2.59
CA LEU A 114 -0.93 1.15 -3.94
C LEU A 114 0.51 1.26 -4.43
N ARG A 115 0.84 0.54 -5.51
CA ARG A 115 2.06 0.72 -6.28
C ARG A 115 1.66 1.16 -7.68
N CYS A 116 1.44 2.46 -7.83
CA CYS A 116 0.83 3.02 -9.03
C CYS A 116 1.63 4.22 -9.54
N ALA A 117 2.14 4.11 -10.77
CA ALA A 117 3.01 5.13 -11.35
C ALA A 117 2.29 6.46 -11.65
N GLN A 118 0.98 6.43 -11.87
CA GLN A 118 0.19 7.59 -12.30
C GLN A 118 -0.66 8.23 -11.19
N VAL A 119 -0.82 7.56 -10.04
CA VAL A 119 -1.54 8.13 -8.89
C VAL A 119 -0.74 9.29 -8.32
N SER A 120 -1.38 10.46 -8.22
CA SER A 120 -0.83 11.67 -7.59
C SER A 120 -1.78 12.29 -6.57
N ASN A 121 -3.09 12.10 -6.75
CA ASN A 121 -4.11 12.61 -5.84
C ASN A 121 -4.63 11.49 -4.95
N ILE A 122 -4.43 11.63 -3.64
CA ILE A 122 -4.88 10.67 -2.62
C ILE A 122 -6.02 11.22 -1.75
N ARG A 123 -6.77 12.24 -2.22
CA ARG A 123 -7.89 12.83 -1.46
C ARG A 123 -8.93 11.80 -1.02
N ALA A 124 -9.15 10.74 -1.81
CA ALA A 124 -10.06 9.64 -1.48
C ALA A 124 -9.73 8.96 -0.14
N LEU A 125 -8.50 9.11 0.37
CA LEU A 125 -8.06 8.51 1.63
C LEU A 125 -8.47 9.29 2.89
N ALA A 126 -8.97 10.52 2.74
CA ALA A 126 -9.32 11.38 3.86
C ALA A 126 -10.41 10.76 4.76
N GLY A 127 -10.19 10.78 6.06
CA GLY A 127 -11.15 10.28 7.06
C GLY A 127 -11.33 8.75 7.07
N MET A 128 -10.56 8.00 6.28
CA MET A 128 -10.67 6.54 6.24
C MET A 128 -10.10 5.87 7.49
N PRO A 129 -10.62 4.71 7.89
CA PRO A 129 -10.15 3.99 9.08
C PRO A 129 -8.84 3.19 8.83
N LEU A 130 -7.93 3.71 7.99
CA LEU A 130 -6.69 3.04 7.59
C LEU A 130 -5.74 2.93 8.79
N THR A 131 -5.24 1.71 9.03
CA THR A 131 -4.18 1.45 10.02
C THR A 131 -2.85 1.11 9.35
N LYS A 132 -2.90 0.57 8.12
CA LYS A 132 -1.72 0.24 7.31
C LYS A 132 -1.87 0.85 5.92
N LEU A 133 -0.87 1.63 5.51
CA LEU A 133 -0.84 2.25 4.19
C LEU A 133 0.55 2.11 3.56
N VAL A 134 0.57 1.58 2.35
CA VAL A 134 1.75 1.55 1.48
C VAL A 134 1.42 2.31 0.21
N LEU A 135 2.18 3.37 -0.08
CA LEU A 135 2.10 4.15 -1.31
C LEU A 135 3.48 4.15 -1.98
N ALA A 136 3.66 3.33 -3.01
CA ALA A 136 4.81 3.44 -3.91
C ALA A 136 4.36 4.15 -5.20
N CYS A 137 4.05 5.44 -5.06
CA CYS A 137 3.45 6.27 -6.09
C CYS A 137 4.32 7.52 -6.31
N PRO A 138 5.23 7.52 -7.31
CA PRO A 138 6.25 8.57 -7.45
C PRO A 138 5.72 9.99 -7.61
N ARG A 139 4.45 10.15 -7.98
CA ARG A 139 3.80 11.46 -8.18
C ARG A 139 3.03 11.97 -6.97
N VAL A 140 2.93 11.18 -5.90
CA VAL A 140 2.32 11.63 -4.64
C VAL A 140 3.33 12.51 -3.90
N SER A 141 2.93 13.74 -3.61
CA SER A 141 3.74 14.74 -2.88
C SER A 141 2.99 15.38 -1.71
N ASP A 142 1.66 15.28 -1.69
CA ASP A 142 0.79 15.85 -0.67
C ASP A 142 0.23 14.75 0.24
N LEU A 143 0.54 14.86 1.53
CA LEU A 143 0.07 13.95 2.58
C LEU A 143 -1.13 14.50 3.36
N SER A 144 -1.69 15.65 2.99
CA SER A 144 -2.82 16.28 3.68
C SER A 144 -4.00 15.33 3.93
N PRO A 145 -4.35 14.41 3.00
CA PRO A 145 -5.42 13.43 3.24
C PRO A 145 -5.12 12.42 4.36
N LEU A 146 -3.87 12.28 4.81
CA LEU A 146 -3.47 11.35 5.88
C LEU A 146 -3.60 11.96 7.29
N LYS A 147 -3.89 13.26 7.39
CA LYS A 147 -3.97 13.96 8.67
C LYS A 147 -5.06 13.33 9.56
N GLY A 148 -4.67 12.95 10.77
CA GLY A 148 -5.59 12.39 11.78
C GLY A 148 -6.06 10.96 11.53
N LEU A 149 -5.53 10.27 10.49
CA LEU A 149 -5.85 8.86 10.28
C LEU A 149 -5.25 7.98 11.39
N PRO A 150 -5.87 6.86 11.77
CA PRO A 150 -5.36 5.97 12.81
C PRO A 150 -4.22 5.06 12.31
N LEU A 151 -3.31 5.60 11.50
CA LEU A 151 -2.20 4.87 10.90
C LEU A 151 -1.19 4.46 11.96
N THR A 152 -0.89 3.16 12.01
CA THR A 152 0.19 2.59 12.82
C THR A 152 1.39 2.22 11.96
N SER A 153 1.18 2.03 10.65
CA SER A 153 2.23 1.70 9.69
C SER A 153 2.02 2.47 8.40
N LEU A 154 3.02 3.26 8.01
CA LEU A 154 3.05 4.02 6.78
C LEU A 154 4.35 3.76 6.02
N ALA A 155 4.24 3.39 4.76
CA ALA A 155 5.37 3.36 3.83
C ALA A 155 5.06 4.20 2.60
N VAL A 156 5.92 5.14 2.28
CA VAL A 156 5.81 6.01 1.09
C VAL A 156 7.06 5.95 0.19
N PRO A 157 7.61 4.75 -0.10
CA PRO A 157 8.90 4.65 -0.76
C PRO A 157 8.86 5.24 -2.18
N GLY A 158 9.84 6.07 -2.51
CA GLY A 158 9.96 6.70 -3.83
C GLY A 158 8.91 7.77 -4.14
N CYS A 159 8.03 8.12 -3.20
CA CYS A 159 7.10 9.23 -3.36
C CYS A 159 7.84 10.58 -3.31
N ALA A 160 7.30 11.60 -3.99
CA ALA A 160 7.87 12.95 -4.04
C ALA A 160 7.60 13.77 -2.76
N ILE A 161 7.65 13.12 -1.59
CA ILE A 161 7.38 13.74 -0.28
C ILE A 161 8.57 14.59 0.15
N ARG A 162 8.27 15.79 0.66
CA ARG A 162 9.26 16.75 1.18
C ARG A 162 9.01 17.17 2.62
N ARG A 163 7.75 17.17 3.05
CA ARG A 163 7.31 17.61 4.38
C ARG A 163 6.49 16.50 5.04
N LEU A 164 6.50 16.52 6.37
CA LEU A 164 5.88 15.50 7.22
C LEU A 164 4.90 16.10 8.23
N ASP A 165 4.51 17.37 8.09
CA ASP A 165 3.69 18.09 9.06
C ASP A 165 2.34 17.40 9.32
N GLU A 166 1.81 16.76 8.28
CA GLU A 166 0.55 16.02 8.28
C GLU A 166 0.63 14.70 9.07
N LEU A 167 1.84 14.22 9.35
CA LEU A 167 2.08 13.01 10.15
C LEU A 167 2.20 13.28 11.66
N ARG A 168 2.24 14.56 12.08
CA ARG A 168 2.38 14.93 13.49
C ARG A 168 1.29 14.29 14.34
N GLY A 169 1.71 13.61 15.41
CA GLY A 169 0.80 12.99 16.38
C GLY A 169 0.09 11.74 15.91
N LEU A 170 0.36 11.23 14.69
CA LEU A 170 -0.16 9.93 14.29
C LEU A 170 0.45 8.81 15.16
N PRO A 171 -0.30 7.74 15.47
CA PRO A 171 0.18 6.63 16.29
C PRO A 171 1.09 5.67 15.51
N LEU A 172 1.98 6.20 14.66
CA LEU A 172 2.88 5.41 13.83
C LEU A 172 3.92 4.69 14.70
N SER A 173 3.99 3.37 14.55
CA SER A 173 5.07 2.54 15.07
C SER A 173 6.11 2.22 13.99
N MET A 174 5.71 2.28 12.72
CA MET A 174 6.57 2.04 11.56
C MET A 174 6.38 3.14 10.52
N LEU A 175 7.49 3.76 10.11
CA LEU A 175 7.51 4.74 9.03
C LEU A 175 8.66 4.43 8.05
N ASP A 176 8.31 4.29 6.78
CA ASP A 176 9.27 4.11 5.69
C ASP A 176 9.19 5.29 4.71
N LEU A 177 10.25 6.10 4.67
CA LEU A 177 10.44 7.27 3.81
C LEU A 177 11.52 7.02 2.74
N THR A 178 11.85 5.75 2.46
CA THR A 178 12.96 5.38 1.58
C THR A 178 12.84 6.07 0.22
N ASN A 179 13.93 6.67 -0.27
CA ASN A 179 14.01 7.37 -1.56
C ASN A 179 12.98 8.50 -1.72
N THR A 180 12.66 9.22 -0.64
CA THR A 180 11.88 10.47 -0.69
C THR A 180 12.80 11.70 -0.63
N HIS A 181 12.24 12.91 -0.71
CA HIS A 181 13.00 14.17 -0.64
C HIS A 181 12.86 14.88 0.70
N VAL A 182 12.58 14.12 1.77
CA VAL A 182 12.46 14.63 3.13
C VAL A 182 13.82 15.13 3.62
N ARG A 183 13.81 16.29 4.30
CA ARG A 183 14.99 16.93 4.91
C ARG A 183 14.85 17.12 6.40
N ASP A 184 13.65 17.47 6.84
CA ASP A 184 13.34 17.83 8.21
C ASP A 184 12.51 16.74 8.87
N LEU A 185 13.04 16.23 9.98
CA LEU A 185 12.40 15.21 10.82
C LEU A 185 11.70 15.81 12.05
N ALA A 186 11.72 17.14 12.26
CA ALA A 186 11.06 17.79 13.38
C ALA A 186 9.58 17.40 13.56
N PRO A 187 8.78 17.15 12.49
CA PRO A 187 7.41 16.66 12.66
C PRO A 187 7.30 15.28 13.33
N LEU A 188 8.38 14.49 13.37
CA LEU A 188 8.42 13.15 13.96
C LEU A 188 8.80 13.15 15.45
N ALA A 189 9.26 14.28 15.99
CA ALA A 189 9.77 14.34 17.35
C ALA A 189 8.73 13.87 18.37
N GLY A 190 9.15 12.94 19.25
CA GLY A 190 8.29 12.38 20.31
C GLY A 190 7.24 11.37 19.85
N MET A 191 7.19 11.00 18.56
CA MET A 191 6.28 9.96 18.07
C MET A 191 6.69 8.56 18.59
N PRO A 192 5.76 7.61 18.72
CA PRO A 192 6.04 6.26 19.23
C PRO A 192 6.66 5.33 18.18
N LEU A 193 7.53 5.85 17.31
CA LEU A 193 8.15 5.08 16.23
C LEU A 193 9.13 4.05 16.81
N ALA A 194 8.91 2.79 16.47
CA ALA A 194 9.83 1.68 16.76
C ALA A 194 10.73 1.38 15.55
N SER A 195 10.29 1.68 14.33
CA SER A 195 11.04 1.46 13.09
C SER A 195 10.92 2.67 12.17
N LEU A 196 12.08 3.21 11.76
CA LEU A 196 12.17 4.31 10.82
C LEU A 196 13.17 3.99 9.70
N SER A 197 12.74 4.12 8.44
CA SER A 197 13.65 4.16 7.30
C SER A 197 13.65 5.55 6.69
N ILE A 198 14.83 6.16 6.62
CA ILE A 198 15.11 7.42 5.90
C ILE A 198 16.20 7.21 4.84
N GLU A 199 16.36 5.98 4.37
CA GLU A 199 17.34 5.63 3.34
C GLU A 199 17.10 6.43 2.05
N GLY A 200 18.17 6.95 1.44
CA GLY A 200 18.09 7.73 0.21
C GLY A 200 17.30 9.04 0.33
N THR A 201 17.20 9.60 1.53
CA THR A 201 16.59 10.92 1.77
C THR A 201 17.65 12.04 1.87
N ASP A 202 17.20 13.29 1.86
CA ASP A 202 18.05 14.47 2.02
C ASP A 202 18.31 14.85 3.50
N VAL A 203 17.96 13.97 4.45
CA VAL A 203 18.12 14.23 5.89
C VAL A 203 19.61 14.35 6.26
N ARG A 204 19.91 15.30 7.15
CA ARG A 204 21.27 15.54 7.68
C ARG A 204 21.32 15.68 9.20
N ASP A 205 20.18 15.97 9.84
CA ASP A 205 20.07 16.19 11.27
C ASP A 205 19.17 15.13 11.90
N LEU A 206 19.73 14.39 12.86
CA LEU A 206 19.04 13.36 13.62
C LEU A 206 18.57 13.86 14.99
N SER A 207 18.82 15.11 15.35
CA SER A 207 18.41 15.71 16.64
C SER A 207 16.92 15.49 16.96
N PRO A 208 15.97 15.57 15.99
CA PRO A 208 14.57 15.26 16.26
C PRO A 208 14.29 13.83 16.75
N LEU A 209 15.21 12.90 16.52
CA LEU A 209 15.06 11.49 16.91
C LEU A 209 15.54 11.19 18.34
N LYS A 210 16.16 12.17 19.01
CA LYS A 210 16.75 11.97 20.33
C LYS A 210 15.70 11.52 21.36
N GLY A 211 15.98 10.39 22.03
CA GLY A 211 15.12 9.83 23.07
C GLY A 211 13.84 9.15 22.56
N MET A 212 13.67 9.01 21.24
CA MET A 212 12.55 8.24 20.67
C MET A 212 12.74 6.73 20.92
N PRO A 213 11.66 5.94 21.01
CA PRO A 213 11.73 4.50 21.32
C PRO A 213 12.14 3.63 20.11
N LEU A 214 12.99 4.16 19.23
CA LEU A 214 13.42 3.49 18.00
C LEU A 214 14.21 2.22 18.31
N GLN A 215 13.76 1.11 17.73
CA GLN A 215 14.45 -0.18 17.76
C GLN A 215 15.27 -0.40 16.50
N THR A 216 14.84 0.16 15.37
CA THR A 216 15.53 0.06 14.09
C THR A 216 15.48 1.39 13.36
N LEU A 217 16.64 1.82 12.88
CA LEU A 217 16.82 3.03 12.09
C LEU A 217 17.67 2.71 10.85
N ARG A 218 17.13 2.93 9.65
CA ARG A 218 17.87 2.79 8.38
C ARG A 218 18.19 4.17 7.79
N VAL A 219 19.46 4.42 7.51
CA VAL A 219 19.98 5.75 7.12
C VAL A 219 20.91 5.72 5.90
N GLY A 220 20.94 4.59 5.17
CA GLY A 220 21.78 4.45 3.98
C GLY A 220 21.56 5.58 2.95
N GLY A 221 22.61 5.97 2.22
CA GLY A 221 22.47 6.97 1.16
C GLY A 221 22.00 8.36 1.63
N THR A 222 22.19 8.71 2.90
CA THR A 222 21.90 10.04 3.45
C THR A 222 23.17 10.88 3.61
N GLY A 223 23.02 12.16 3.97
CA GLY A 223 24.15 13.07 4.25
C GLY A 223 24.51 13.20 5.73
N ILE A 224 24.09 12.26 6.59
CA ILE A 224 24.25 12.32 8.04
C ILE A 224 25.72 12.07 8.43
N LYS A 225 26.23 12.90 9.34
CA LYS A 225 27.59 12.79 9.88
C LYS A 225 27.62 12.57 11.39
N ASP A 226 26.61 13.09 12.10
CA ASP A 226 26.51 12.98 13.55
C ASP A 226 25.40 11.99 13.93
N PHE A 227 25.80 10.90 14.58
CA PHE A 227 24.92 9.85 15.08
C PHE A 227 24.69 9.94 16.59
N THR A 228 25.27 10.93 17.27
CA THR A 228 25.09 11.15 18.72
C THR A 228 23.62 11.21 19.14
N PRO A 229 22.69 11.83 18.38
CA PRO A 229 21.27 11.85 18.76
C PRO A 229 20.60 10.48 18.85
N VAL A 230 21.16 9.46 18.18
CA VAL A 230 20.59 8.11 18.07
C VAL A 230 21.53 7.04 18.65
N ALA A 231 22.45 7.42 19.54
CA ALA A 231 23.43 6.51 20.14
C ALA A 231 22.80 5.32 20.89
N ASP A 232 21.58 5.50 21.43
CA ASP A 232 20.85 4.47 22.17
C ASP A 232 20.00 3.54 21.27
N VAL A 233 19.96 3.77 19.96
CA VAL A 233 19.16 2.95 19.02
C VAL A 233 19.86 1.61 18.77
N PRO A 234 19.24 0.45 19.10
CA PRO A 234 19.93 -0.84 19.06
C PRO A 234 20.38 -1.29 17.67
N ASN A 235 19.62 -0.94 16.63
CA ASN A 235 19.88 -1.39 15.26
C ASN A 235 19.87 -0.21 14.29
N VAL A 236 21.03 0.43 14.14
CA VAL A 236 21.26 1.46 13.12
C VAL A 236 21.91 0.81 11.91
N VAL A 237 21.20 0.78 10.78
CA VAL A 237 21.68 0.25 9.51
C VAL A 237 22.10 1.42 8.62
N THR A 238 23.41 1.62 8.52
CA THR A 238 24.03 2.43 7.46
C THR A 238 24.25 1.50 6.27
N ALA A 239 23.74 1.81 5.08
CA ALA A 239 24.04 1.00 3.88
C ALA A 239 25.56 0.77 3.77
N LEU A 240 25.96 -0.45 3.40
CA LEU A 240 27.36 -0.75 3.08
C LEU A 240 27.76 0.06 1.84
N PRO A 241 29.03 0.52 1.76
CA PRO A 241 29.54 1.31 0.64
C PRO A 241 29.37 0.63 -0.72
#